data_AF-A0A674F7Y0-F1
#
_entry.id   AF-A0A674F7Y0-F1
#
_cell.length_a   1.000
_cell.length_b   1.000
_cell.length_c   1.000
_cell.angle_alpha   90.00
_cell.angle_beta   90.00
_cell.angle_gamma   90.00
#
_symmetry.space_group_name_H-M   'P 1'
#
loop_
_entity.id
_entity.type
_entity.pdbx_description
1 polymer ?
#
loop_
_entity_poly.entity_id
_entity_poly.type
_entity_poly.pdbx_seq_one_letter_code
_entity_poly.pdbx_strand_id
1 'polypeptide(L)'
;MKKHIRNHVVTKKVFNNSKYILDLTFFKVATVCLDESLAHSWHSLHTPLDEIERTQGFLETAEAMYICYMKEDGQPPMDLTEFFVAEEDALPQQERIKRFQMAYTHTLYYPAQMYKNLELYEKAGGYCHSTLQRQLEFNQFIPLEWAINAATLSQYYITKTLYIEGRHCLSAAIVIAGLAGEVPSEAAAQENQLRQKRDEIARCWIKYCLNLLQDAKKLLELEVDRQAELRATQLQEEKEKERGRKNAVLFGSIDTFDSICGLEEKVSCVVPVNFEEARAIFLVGQALVNQAKEYFEMDGRVTDHIEILQDHSALFKALAFFEEDLERCCKMHKRRYYLLICRQLHLPLKINRLKANYLLILVVLQELYFIVSTILMRNMNISNAPRQV
;
A
#
# COMPACT_ATOMS: atom_id res chain seq x y z
N MET A 1 7.98 14.28 42.98
CA MET A 1 7.91 12.87 42.57
C MET A 1 9.14 12.39 41.80
N LYS A 2 9.44 12.89 40.58
CA LYS A 2 10.63 12.49 39.76
C LYS A 2 11.99 12.53 40.48
N LYS A 3 12.22 13.53 41.36
CA LYS A 3 13.48 13.68 42.14
C LYS A 3 13.60 12.69 43.30
N HIS A 4 12.46 12.29 43.89
CA HIS A 4 12.42 11.28 44.95
C HIS A 4 12.58 9.86 44.38
N ILE A 5 11.99 9.58 43.21
CA ILE A 5 12.14 8.32 42.48
C ILE A 5 13.62 8.09 42.13
N ARG A 6 14.30 9.11 41.58
CA ARG A 6 15.73 9.04 41.27
C ARG A 6 16.59 8.72 42.49
N ASN A 7 16.32 9.36 43.62
CA ASN A 7 17.11 9.12 44.84
C ASN A 7 16.80 7.77 45.49
N HIS A 8 15.56 7.28 45.42
CA HIS A 8 15.16 5.99 46.02
C HIS A 8 15.69 4.79 45.22
N VAL A 9 15.71 4.89 43.89
CA VAL A 9 16.29 3.86 43.00
C VAL A 9 17.81 3.81 43.11
N VAL A 10 18.48 4.96 43.31
CA VAL A 10 19.95 5.07 43.47
C VAL A 10 20.44 4.61 44.86
N THR A 11 19.61 4.70 45.90
CA THR A 11 20.04 4.35 47.28
C THR A 11 19.89 2.87 47.64
N LYS A 12 18.97 2.12 47.01
CA LYS A 12 19.04 0.65 47.02
C LYS A 12 20.12 0.24 46.02
N LYS A 13 21.04 -0.64 46.41
CA LYS A 13 22.17 -1.18 45.61
C LYS A 13 21.74 -1.99 44.35
N VAL A 14 20.84 -1.45 43.54
CA VAL A 14 20.33 -2.06 42.29
C VAL A 14 21.32 -1.86 41.13
N PHE A 15 22.29 -0.94 41.28
CA PHE A 15 23.18 -0.50 40.19
C PHE A 15 24.47 -1.32 39.98
N ASN A 16 24.68 -2.44 40.66
CA ASN A 16 25.91 -3.25 40.50
C ASN A 16 25.74 -4.51 39.64
N ASN A 17 24.57 -4.73 39.04
CA ASN A 17 24.37 -5.83 38.10
C ASN A 17 24.18 -5.24 36.70
N SER A 18 24.98 -5.68 35.72
CA SER A 18 24.90 -5.24 34.32
C SER A 18 23.48 -5.38 33.76
N LYS A 19 22.74 -6.38 34.23
CA LYS A 19 21.34 -6.63 33.91
C LYS A 19 20.40 -5.46 34.23
N TYR A 20 20.56 -4.80 35.38
CA TYR A 20 19.69 -3.68 35.77
C TYR A 20 20.03 -2.37 35.04
N ILE A 21 21.26 -2.22 34.53
CA ILE A 21 21.66 -1.08 33.71
C ILE A 21 20.98 -1.16 32.33
N LEU A 22 20.90 -2.37 31.76
CA LEU A 22 20.13 -2.64 30.55
C LEU A 22 18.64 -2.35 30.78
N ASP A 23 18.06 -2.86 31.87
CA ASP A 23 16.66 -2.60 32.22
C ASP A 23 16.35 -1.10 32.40
N LEU A 24 17.25 -0.31 33.02
CA LEU A 24 17.02 1.12 33.23
C LEU A 24 17.22 1.97 31.96
N THR A 25 18.13 1.55 31.09
CA THR A 25 18.39 2.22 29.80
C THR A 25 17.27 1.89 28.82
N PHE A 26 16.85 0.62 28.79
CA PHE A 26 15.65 0.18 28.10
C PHE A 26 14.42 0.90 28.64
N PHE A 27 14.29 1.04 29.96
CA PHE A 27 13.19 1.79 30.58
C PHE A 27 13.14 3.24 30.08
N LYS A 28 14.27 3.95 29.99
CA LYS A 28 14.31 5.31 29.42
C LYS A 28 13.86 5.34 27.96
N VAL A 29 14.28 4.35 27.17
CA VAL A 29 13.88 4.21 25.78
C VAL A 29 12.39 3.89 25.65
N ALA A 30 11.88 2.93 26.42
CA ALA A 30 10.47 2.58 26.49
C ALA A 30 9.64 3.79 26.94
N THR A 31 10.12 4.58 27.90
CA THR A 31 9.48 5.83 28.33
C THR A 31 9.47 6.85 27.19
N VAL A 32 10.55 6.99 26.39
CA VAL A 32 10.58 7.86 25.21
C VAL A 32 9.63 7.35 24.10
N CYS A 33 9.45 6.04 23.96
CA CYS A 33 8.55 5.43 23.00
C CYS A 33 7.06 5.47 23.44
N LEU A 34 6.82 5.49 24.76
CA LEU A 34 5.49 5.58 25.40
C LEU A 34 5.06 7.03 25.66
N ASP A 35 6.00 7.97 25.69
CA ASP A 35 5.68 9.40 25.81
C ASP A 35 5.29 9.94 24.43
N GLU A 36 4.00 9.75 24.10
CA GLU A 36 3.37 10.29 22.88
C GLU A 36 3.69 11.78 22.66
N SER A 37 4.00 12.55 23.72
CA SER A 37 4.36 13.96 23.60
C SER A 37 5.67 14.22 22.85
N LEU A 38 6.66 13.32 22.96
CA LEU A 38 7.91 13.38 22.18
C LEU A 38 7.70 12.94 20.73
N ALA A 39 6.77 12.03 20.49
CA ALA A 39 6.43 11.59 19.14
C ALA A 39 5.48 12.56 18.40
N HIS A 40 4.67 13.33 19.13
CA HIS A 40 3.82 14.35 18.54
C HIS A 40 4.57 15.64 18.21
N SER A 41 5.67 15.96 18.90
CA SER A 41 6.40 17.21 18.66
C SER A 41 7.06 17.31 17.28
N TRP A 42 7.42 16.17 16.67
CA TRP A 42 8.09 16.15 15.36
C TRP A 42 7.12 16.14 14.15
N HIS A 43 5.83 15.83 14.35
CA HIS A 43 4.84 15.75 13.27
C HIS A 43 4.50 17.11 12.64
N SER A 44 4.98 18.22 13.20
CA SER A 44 4.73 19.57 12.67
C SER A 44 5.59 19.82 11.42
N LEU A 45 4.97 20.36 10.37
CA LEU A 45 5.64 20.74 9.11
C LEU A 45 6.76 21.79 9.29
N HIS A 46 6.96 22.30 10.51
CA HIS A 46 7.93 23.34 10.87
C HIS A 46 8.91 22.91 11.97
N THR A 47 9.02 21.60 12.23
CA THR A 47 10.02 21.09 13.18
C THR A 47 11.44 21.39 12.66
N PRO A 48 12.32 22.04 13.46
CA PRO A 48 13.70 22.31 13.08
C PRO A 48 14.47 21.04 12.71
N LEU A 49 15.36 21.10 11.71
CA LEU A 49 16.19 19.95 11.31
C LEU A 49 16.97 19.32 12.48
N ASP A 50 17.47 20.14 13.41
CA ASP A 50 18.16 19.64 14.62
C ASP A 50 17.25 18.81 15.53
N GLU A 51 15.95 19.13 15.62
CA GLU A 51 14.99 18.32 16.38
C GLU A 51 14.66 17.01 15.65
N ILE A 52 14.65 17.01 14.31
CA ILE A 52 14.46 15.80 13.50
C ILE A 52 15.66 14.86 13.66
N GLU A 53 16.89 15.37 13.52
CA GLU A 53 18.12 14.58 13.68
C GLU A 53 18.23 13.98 15.09
N ARG A 54 17.90 14.76 16.12
CA ARG A 54 17.85 14.26 17.50
C ARG A 54 16.80 13.16 17.67
N THR A 55 15.59 13.36 17.13
CA THR A 55 14.51 12.36 17.19
C THR A 55 14.89 11.08 16.48
N GLN A 56 15.50 11.18 15.29
CA GLN A 56 16.04 10.05 14.56
C GLN A 56 17.07 9.28 15.39
N GLY A 57 18.05 9.99 15.97
CA GLY A 57 19.08 9.37 16.80
C GLY A 57 18.50 8.63 18.02
N PHE A 58 17.45 9.19 18.65
CA PHE A 58 16.75 8.51 19.74
C PHE A 58 16.05 7.23 19.29
N LEU A 59 15.36 7.26 18.15
CA LEU A 59 14.61 6.11 17.62
C LEU A 59 15.55 4.98 17.13
N GLU A 60 16.64 5.31 16.44
CA GLU A 60 17.63 4.32 16.00
C GLU A 60 18.35 3.67 17.20
N THR A 61 18.67 4.47 18.22
CA THR A 61 19.22 3.95 19.49
C THR A 61 18.22 3.02 20.18
N ALA A 62 16.94 3.39 20.19
CA ALA A 62 15.89 2.60 20.78
C ALA A 62 15.74 1.23 20.12
N GLU A 63 15.75 1.21 18.78
CA GLU A 63 15.71 -0.02 17.99
C GLU A 63 16.93 -0.91 18.26
N ALA A 64 18.14 -0.35 18.21
CA ALA A 64 19.36 -1.10 18.47
C ALA A 64 19.37 -1.73 19.88
N MET A 65 18.89 -0.99 20.89
CA MET A 65 18.76 -1.49 22.26
C MET A 65 17.77 -2.62 22.36
N TYR A 66 16.60 -2.52 21.72
CA TYR A 66 15.64 -3.62 21.68
C TYR A 66 16.24 -4.88 21.08
N ILE A 67 16.93 -4.75 19.93
CA ILE A 67 17.54 -5.89 19.23
C ILE A 67 18.59 -6.57 20.12
N CYS A 68 19.46 -5.80 20.78
CA CYS A 68 20.45 -6.34 21.71
C CYS A 68 19.80 -7.01 22.91
N TYR A 69 18.82 -6.37 23.53
CA TYR A 69 18.12 -6.89 24.70
C TYR A 69 17.38 -8.20 24.43
N MET A 70 16.70 -8.30 23.28
CA MET A 70 16.01 -9.52 22.86
C MET A 70 16.96 -10.69 22.58
N LYS A 71 18.22 -10.42 22.23
CA LYS A 71 19.25 -11.46 22.06
C LYS A 71 19.80 -11.98 23.40
N GLU A 72 19.84 -11.13 24.43
CA GLU A 72 20.45 -11.45 25.72
C GLU A 72 19.44 -12.04 26.72
N ASP A 73 18.31 -11.38 26.95
CA ASP A 73 17.34 -11.73 27.99
C ASP A 73 16.02 -12.30 27.41
N GLY A 74 15.54 -11.74 26.29
CA GLY A 74 14.35 -12.23 25.56
C GLY A 74 13.00 -12.14 26.30
N GLN A 75 12.97 -11.60 27.53
CA GLN A 75 11.79 -11.41 28.36
C GLN A 75 11.54 -9.93 28.63
N PRO A 76 10.28 -9.48 28.80
CA PRO A 76 10.01 -8.07 29.05
C PRO A 76 10.69 -7.60 30.36
N PRO A 77 11.32 -6.41 30.35
CA PRO A 77 11.92 -5.82 31.55
C PRO A 77 10.81 -5.46 32.54
N MET A 78 11.18 -5.37 33.81
CA MET A 78 10.27 -4.94 34.86
C MET A 78 9.99 -3.44 34.71
N ASP A 79 8.72 -3.07 34.60
CA ASP A 79 8.31 -1.66 34.52
C ASP A 79 8.55 -0.96 35.88
N LEU A 80 8.85 0.35 35.87
CA LEU A 80 8.99 1.11 37.11
C LEU A 80 7.71 1.09 37.95
N THR A 81 6.54 1.04 37.31
CA THR A 81 5.26 0.94 38.04
C THR A 81 5.14 -0.41 38.76
N GLU A 82 5.66 -1.49 38.18
CA GLU A 82 5.65 -2.84 38.77
C GLU A 82 6.42 -2.91 40.09
N PHE A 83 7.40 -2.03 40.34
CA PHE A 83 8.09 -1.94 41.65
C PHE A 83 7.20 -1.40 42.78
N PHE A 84 6.10 -0.73 42.45
CA PHE A 84 5.21 -0.08 43.42
C PHE A 84 3.83 -0.75 43.52
N VAL A 85 3.61 -1.83 42.78
CA VAL A 85 2.37 -2.59 42.76
C VAL A 85 2.54 -3.84 43.63
N ALA A 86 1.52 -4.19 44.43
CA ALA A 86 1.54 -5.42 45.22
C ALA A 86 1.53 -6.65 44.31
N GLU A 87 2.09 -7.78 44.76
CA GLU A 87 2.13 -9.02 43.93
C GLU A 87 0.73 -9.46 43.44
N GLU A 88 -0.30 -9.18 44.23
CA GLU A 88 -1.70 -9.50 43.92
C GLU A 88 -2.27 -8.66 42.76
N ASP A 89 -1.73 -7.46 42.55
CA ASP A 89 -2.13 -6.50 41.52
C ASP A 89 -1.17 -6.52 40.30
N ALA A 90 -0.15 -7.38 40.32
CA ALA A 90 0.86 -7.47 39.28
C ALA A 90 0.28 -7.98 37.95
N LEU A 91 0.75 -7.40 36.85
CA LEU A 91 0.29 -7.80 35.52
C LEU A 91 0.74 -9.24 35.19
N PRO A 92 -0.15 -10.07 34.61
CA PRO A 92 0.24 -11.37 34.10
C PRO A 92 1.38 -11.27 33.10
N GLN A 93 2.29 -12.25 33.09
CA GLN A 93 3.46 -12.29 32.20
C GLN A 93 3.07 -12.09 30.72
N GLN A 94 1.96 -12.68 30.29
CA GLN A 94 1.46 -12.54 28.91
C GLN A 94 1.14 -11.09 28.55
N GLU A 95 0.53 -10.34 29.48
CA GLU A 95 0.19 -8.93 29.28
C GLU A 95 1.44 -8.05 29.31
N ARG A 96 2.44 -8.39 30.15
CA ARG A 96 3.76 -7.74 30.14
C ARG A 96 4.46 -7.91 28.79
N ILE A 97 4.48 -9.13 28.25
CA ILE A 97 5.03 -9.41 26.91
C ILE A 97 4.27 -8.60 25.86
N LYS A 98 2.93 -8.61 25.90
CA LYS A 98 2.09 -7.88 24.97
C LYS A 98 2.43 -6.38 24.97
N ARG A 99 2.42 -5.73 26.13
CA ARG A 99 2.73 -4.29 26.25
C ARG A 99 4.13 -3.94 25.76
N PHE A 100 5.11 -4.77 26.11
CA PHE A 100 6.49 -4.59 25.65
C PHE A 100 6.62 -4.68 24.13
N GLN A 101 6.00 -5.67 23.52
CA GLN A 101 6.01 -5.84 22.06
C GLN A 101 5.25 -4.73 21.34
N MET A 102 4.18 -4.21 21.94
CA MET A 102 3.43 -3.07 21.44
C MET A 102 4.27 -1.80 21.44
N ALA A 103 4.97 -1.53 22.55
CA ALA A 103 5.88 -0.38 22.65
C ALA A 103 6.96 -0.42 21.57
N TYR A 104 7.59 -1.57 21.33
CA TYR A 104 8.58 -1.70 20.27
C TYR A 104 7.97 -1.57 18.86
N THR A 105 6.76 -2.07 18.62
CA THR A 105 6.05 -1.83 17.36
C THR A 105 5.82 -0.33 17.12
N HIS A 106 5.48 0.45 18.16
CA HIS A 106 5.43 1.91 18.06
C HIS A 106 6.80 2.54 17.78
N THR A 107 7.88 2.00 18.36
CA THR A 107 9.26 2.43 18.05
C THR A 107 9.59 2.32 16.57
N LEU A 108 9.01 1.35 15.85
CA LEU A 108 9.20 1.20 14.40
C LEU A 108 8.20 2.04 13.58
N TYR A 109 6.98 2.24 14.09
CA TYR A 109 5.98 3.08 13.45
C TYR A 109 6.43 4.54 13.29
N TYR A 110 7.06 5.13 14.31
CA TYR A 110 7.47 6.53 14.26
C TYR A 110 8.57 6.82 13.22
N PRO A 111 9.65 6.03 13.09
CA PRO A 111 10.58 6.11 11.97
C PRO A 111 9.89 6.02 10.62
N ALA A 112 8.89 5.15 10.46
CA ALA A 112 8.14 5.06 9.20
C ALA A 112 7.50 6.39 8.82
N GLN A 113 6.82 7.04 9.78
CA GLN A 113 6.16 8.32 9.56
C GLN A 113 7.18 9.46 9.35
N MET A 114 8.28 9.46 10.12
CA MET A 114 9.36 10.45 10.00
C MET A 114 10.03 10.38 8.63
N TYR A 115 10.47 9.19 8.21
CA TYR A 115 11.10 9.00 6.90
C TYR A 115 10.15 9.28 5.75
N LYS A 116 8.85 9.02 5.91
CA LYS A 116 7.83 9.43 4.93
C LYS A 116 7.78 10.94 4.78
N ASN A 117 7.79 11.71 5.88
CA ASN A 117 7.77 13.17 5.85
C ASN A 117 9.08 13.77 5.30
N LEU A 118 10.20 13.06 5.43
CA LEU A 118 11.50 13.40 4.83
C LEU A 118 11.64 12.92 3.38
N GLU A 119 10.57 12.36 2.78
CA GLU A 119 10.56 11.80 1.43
C GLU A 119 11.57 10.64 1.21
N LEU A 120 12.07 10.06 2.30
CA LEU A 120 12.93 8.87 2.30
C LEU A 120 12.06 7.60 2.22
N TYR A 121 11.32 7.47 1.12
CA TYR A 121 10.24 6.49 0.96
C TYR A 121 10.70 5.03 1.05
N GLU A 122 11.94 4.71 0.69
CA GLU A 122 12.48 3.35 0.82
C GLU A 122 12.64 2.90 2.28
N LYS A 123 13.25 3.75 3.10
CA LYS A 123 13.32 3.51 4.55
C LYS A 123 11.92 3.46 5.14
N ALA A 124 11.07 4.43 4.79
CA ALA A 124 9.69 4.48 5.29
C ALA A 124 8.91 3.19 4.95
N GLY A 125 9.01 2.70 3.72
CA GLY A 125 8.39 1.46 3.27
C GLY A 125 8.85 0.24 4.08
N GLY A 126 10.16 0.15 4.35
CA GLY A 126 10.72 -0.91 5.21
C GLY A 126 10.15 -0.90 6.63
N TYR A 127 10.12 0.26 7.29
CA TYR A 127 9.53 0.37 8.64
C TYR A 127 8.02 0.14 8.65
N CYS A 128 7.28 0.60 7.64
CA CYS A 128 5.85 0.30 7.47
C CYS A 128 5.62 -1.21 7.39
N HIS A 129 6.41 -1.92 6.58
CA HIS A 129 6.33 -3.37 6.46
C HIS A 129 6.60 -4.07 7.81
N SER A 130 7.72 -3.76 8.45
CA SER A 130 8.08 -4.34 9.77
C SER A 130 7.02 -4.07 10.83
N THR A 131 6.41 -2.88 10.83
CA THR A 131 5.34 -2.53 11.76
C THR A 131 4.10 -3.40 11.53
N LEU A 132 3.65 -3.52 10.26
CA LEU A 132 2.48 -4.34 9.90
C LEU A 132 2.71 -5.83 10.19
N GLN A 133 3.91 -6.34 9.93
CA GLN A 133 4.28 -7.72 10.19
C GLN A 133 4.22 -8.03 11.69
N ARG A 134 4.81 -7.17 12.52
CA ARG A 134 4.78 -7.32 13.97
C ARG A 134 3.37 -7.22 14.54
N GLN A 135 2.54 -6.33 13.98
CA GLN A 135 1.13 -6.22 14.37
C GLN A 135 0.41 -7.56 14.21
N LEU A 136 0.66 -8.28 13.11
CA LEU A 136 0.13 -9.64 12.91
C LEU A 136 0.71 -10.64 13.91
N GLU A 137 2.04 -10.66 14.09
CA GLU A 137 2.74 -11.61 14.98
C GLU A 137 2.24 -11.55 16.42
N PHE A 138 1.94 -10.35 16.92
CA PHE A 138 1.49 -10.14 18.30
C PHE A 138 -0.02 -9.97 18.43
N ASN A 139 -0.78 -10.07 17.34
CA ASN A 139 -2.23 -9.84 17.28
C ASN A 139 -2.62 -8.48 17.93
N GLN A 140 -1.90 -7.43 17.57
CA GLN A 140 -2.04 -6.07 18.10
C GLN A 140 -2.46 -5.09 17.00
N PHE A 141 -3.67 -5.24 16.49
CA PHE A 141 -4.17 -4.38 15.43
C PHE A 141 -5.68 -4.32 15.39
N ILE A 142 -6.19 -3.25 14.78
CA ILE A 142 -7.58 -3.15 14.34
C ILE A 142 -7.62 -3.64 12.89
N PRO A 143 -8.36 -4.72 12.55
CA PRO A 143 -8.27 -5.34 11.23
C PRO A 143 -8.49 -4.39 10.05
N LEU A 144 -9.44 -3.46 10.16
CA LEU A 144 -9.71 -2.49 9.08
C LEU A 144 -8.61 -1.44 8.92
N GLU A 145 -8.02 -0.97 10.01
CA GLU A 145 -6.90 -0.02 9.94
C GLU A 145 -5.67 -0.70 9.37
N TRP A 146 -5.38 -1.93 9.81
CA TRP A 146 -4.31 -2.75 9.27
C TRP A 146 -4.47 -2.96 7.77
N ALA A 147 -5.67 -3.33 7.32
CA ALA A 147 -5.96 -3.56 5.91
C ALA A 147 -5.73 -2.31 5.04
N ILE A 148 -6.15 -1.13 5.49
CA ILE A 148 -5.90 0.13 4.76
C ILE A 148 -4.42 0.48 4.74
N ASN A 149 -3.69 0.26 5.84
CA ASN A 149 -2.26 0.50 5.89
C ASN A 149 -1.50 -0.44 4.94
N ALA A 150 -1.87 -1.72 4.89
CA ALA A 150 -1.32 -2.69 3.94
C ALA A 150 -1.65 -2.31 2.48
N ALA A 151 -2.90 -1.92 2.20
CA ALA A 151 -3.30 -1.45 0.89
C ALA A 151 -2.56 -0.16 0.49
N THR A 152 -2.26 0.73 1.43
CA THR A 152 -1.46 1.94 1.19
C THR A 152 -0.01 1.58 0.88
N LEU A 153 0.59 0.66 1.65
CA LEU A 153 1.94 0.16 1.41
C LEU A 153 2.07 -0.48 0.01
N SER A 154 1.02 -1.15 -0.47
CA SER A 154 1.01 -1.69 -1.85
C SER A 154 1.24 -0.61 -2.90
N GLN A 155 0.71 0.60 -2.70
CA GLN A 155 0.83 1.69 -3.67
C GLN A 155 2.28 2.14 -3.77
N TYR A 156 3.02 2.17 -2.66
CA TYR A 156 4.46 2.40 -2.69
C TYR A 156 5.17 1.34 -3.54
N TYR A 157 4.91 0.05 -3.31
CA TYR A 157 5.54 -1.02 -4.08
C TYR A 157 5.21 -0.94 -5.59
N ILE A 158 3.95 -0.63 -5.93
CA ILE A 158 3.52 -0.42 -7.33
C ILE A 158 4.30 0.72 -7.99
N THR A 159 4.54 1.85 -7.30
CA THR A 159 5.35 2.96 -7.86
C THR A 159 6.81 2.57 -8.12
N LYS A 160 7.28 1.49 -7.50
CA LYS A 160 8.62 0.92 -7.67
C LYS A 160 8.64 -0.31 -8.59
N THR A 161 7.54 -0.55 -9.31
CA THR A 161 7.33 -1.74 -10.18
C THR A 161 7.48 -3.08 -9.44
N LEU A 162 7.29 -3.09 -8.12
CA LEU A 162 7.35 -4.27 -7.25
C LEU A 162 5.96 -4.90 -7.14
N TYR A 163 5.53 -5.55 -8.23
CA TYR A 163 4.16 -6.04 -8.40
C TYR A 163 3.85 -7.28 -7.56
N ILE A 164 4.84 -8.07 -7.16
CA ILE A 164 4.64 -9.23 -6.30
C ILE A 164 4.28 -8.76 -4.89
N GLU A 165 5.10 -7.87 -4.33
CA GLU A 165 4.92 -7.27 -3.00
C GLU A 165 3.64 -6.44 -2.95
N GLY A 166 3.37 -5.64 -3.98
CA GLY A 166 2.11 -4.87 -4.09
C GLY A 166 0.88 -5.77 -4.10
N ARG A 167 0.90 -6.86 -4.88
CA ARG A 167 -0.21 -7.83 -4.95
C ARG A 167 -0.41 -8.56 -3.62
N HIS A 168 0.69 -8.93 -2.98
CA HIS A 168 0.68 -9.61 -1.70
C HIS A 168 0.04 -8.74 -0.61
N CYS A 169 0.48 -7.47 -0.51
CA CYS A 169 -0.09 -6.49 0.42
C CYS A 169 -1.60 -6.31 0.23
N LEU A 170 -2.05 -6.22 -1.03
CA LEU A 170 -3.46 -6.04 -1.36
C LEU A 170 -4.29 -7.29 -1.08
N SER A 171 -3.73 -8.48 -1.31
CA SER A 171 -4.38 -9.75 -1.01
C SER A 171 -4.51 -9.95 0.50
N ALA A 172 -3.45 -9.68 1.25
CA ALA A 172 -3.46 -9.66 2.72
C ALA A 172 -4.47 -8.64 3.27
N ALA A 173 -4.55 -7.44 2.69
CA ALA A 173 -5.51 -6.42 3.09
C ALA A 173 -6.97 -6.91 2.97
N ILE A 174 -7.31 -7.62 1.89
CA ILE A 174 -8.66 -8.19 1.72
C ILE A 174 -8.95 -9.25 2.77
N VAL A 175 -8.01 -10.19 3.00
CA VAL A 175 -8.18 -11.28 3.98
C VAL A 175 -8.37 -10.71 5.39
N ILE A 176 -7.50 -9.81 5.82
CA ILE A 176 -7.57 -9.21 7.16
C ILE A 176 -8.80 -8.32 7.32
N ALA A 177 -9.21 -7.57 6.29
CA ALA A 177 -10.48 -6.84 6.32
C ALA A 177 -11.70 -7.76 6.42
N GLY A 178 -11.60 -9.00 5.91
CA GLY A 178 -12.61 -10.04 6.04
C GLY A 178 -12.86 -10.45 7.49
N LEU A 179 -11.79 -10.59 8.29
CA LEU A 179 -11.86 -10.96 9.71
C LEU A 179 -12.68 -9.96 10.54
N ALA A 180 -12.71 -8.68 10.15
CA ALA A 180 -13.53 -7.66 10.80
C ALA A 180 -15.05 -7.92 10.68
N GLY A 181 -15.47 -8.68 9.66
CA GLY A 181 -16.87 -9.01 9.40
C GLY A 181 -17.38 -10.24 10.13
N GLU A 182 -16.52 -11.00 10.80
CA GLU A 182 -16.87 -12.21 11.56
C GLU A 182 -17.22 -11.92 13.02
N VAL A 183 -17.02 -10.68 13.49
CA VAL A 183 -17.37 -10.27 14.86
C VAL A 183 -18.88 -10.03 14.96
N PRO A 184 -19.64 -10.76 15.80
CA PRO A 184 -21.07 -10.55 15.94
C PRO A 184 -21.32 -9.26 16.75
N SER A 185 -21.76 -8.19 16.10
CA SER A 185 -22.26 -7.00 16.79
C SER A 185 -23.31 -6.24 15.98
N GLU A 186 -24.29 -5.69 16.69
CA GLU A 186 -25.36 -4.82 16.19
C GLU A 186 -24.77 -3.52 15.61
N ALA A 187 -25.02 -3.21 14.33
CA ALA A 187 -25.28 -1.86 13.76
C ALA A 187 -24.96 -1.75 12.25
N ALA A 188 -25.88 -1.16 11.49
CA ALA A 188 -25.67 -0.73 10.09
C ALA A 188 -24.47 0.24 9.90
N ALA A 189 -24.03 0.92 10.97
CA ALA A 189 -22.88 1.81 10.93
C ALA A 189 -21.54 1.06 10.73
N GLN A 190 -21.38 -0.11 11.35
CA GLN A 190 -20.17 -0.93 11.21
C GLN A 190 -20.13 -1.58 9.81
N GLU A 191 -21.27 -2.01 9.30
CA GLU A 191 -21.39 -2.52 7.93
C GLU A 191 -21.03 -1.46 6.87
N ASN A 192 -21.48 -0.21 7.06
CA ASN A 192 -21.09 0.91 6.18
C ASN A 192 -19.59 1.20 6.23
N GLN A 193 -18.96 1.12 7.41
CA GLN A 193 -17.49 1.27 7.53
C GLN A 193 -16.75 0.12 6.85
N LEU A 194 -17.22 -1.12 7.00
CA LEU A 194 -16.65 -2.28 6.31
C LEU A 194 -16.73 -2.12 4.79
N ARG A 195 -17.90 -1.72 4.28
CA ARG A 195 -18.10 -1.45 2.86
C ARG A 195 -17.17 -0.35 2.36
N GLN A 196 -17.08 0.77 3.10
CA GLN A 196 -16.14 1.84 2.81
C GLN A 196 -14.71 1.35 2.61
N LYS A 197 -14.21 0.60 3.60
CA LYS A 197 -12.81 0.17 3.64
C LYS A 197 -12.53 -0.85 2.53
N ARG A 198 -13.49 -1.73 2.23
CA ARG A 198 -13.41 -2.64 1.08
C ARG A 198 -13.31 -1.89 -0.25
N ASP A 199 -14.09 -0.84 -0.44
CA ASP A 199 -14.05 -0.05 -1.68
C ASP A 199 -12.81 0.86 -1.77
N GLU A 200 -12.25 1.30 -0.64
CA GLU A 200 -10.91 1.92 -0.58
C GLU A 200 -9.82 0.92 -1.04
N ILE A 201 -9.85 -0.33 -0.57
CA ILE A 201 -8.92 -1.38 -1.02
C ILE A 201 -9.13 -1.69 -2.52
N ALA A 202 -10.38 -1.71 -2.99
CA ALA A 202 -10.69 -1.91 -4.41
C ALA A 202 -10.07 -0.81 -5.29
N ARG A 203 -10.07 0.45 -4.84
CA ARG A 203 -9.36 1.55 -5.54
C ARG A 203 -7.87 1.28 -5.66
N CYS A 204 -7.23 0.75 -4.61
CA CYS A 204 -5.81 0.38 -4.66
C CYS A 204 -5.54 -0.76 -5.65
N TRP A 205 -6.44 -1.74 -5.76
CA TRP A 205 -6.35 -2.79 -6.79
C TRP A 205 -6.59 -2.27 -8.22
N ILE A 206 -7.47 -1.30 -8.41
CA ILE A 206 -7.67 -0.64 -9.71
C ILE A 206 -6.36 0.02 -10.16
N LYS A 207 -5.68 0.72 -9.23
CA LYS A 207 -4.36 1.29 -9.48
C LYS A 207 -3.30 0.22 -9.77
N TYR A 208 -3.33 -0.91 -9.07
CA TYR A 208 -2.46 -2.05 -9.37
C TYR A 208 -2.60 -2.51 -10.82
N CYS A 209 -3.84 -2.84 -11.23
CA CYS A 209 -4.12 -3.32 -12.58
C CYS A 209 -3.72 -2.28 -13.65
N LEU A 210 -4.01 -1.01 -13.39
CA LEU A 210 -3.68 0.08 -14.30
C LEU A 210 -2.17 0.27 -14.47
N ASN A 211 -1.41 0.32 -13.38
CA ASN A 211 0.04 0.50 -13.45
C ASN A 211 0.70 -0.70 -14.14
N LEU A 212 0.26 -1.93 -13.83
CA LEU A 212 0.80 -3.13 -14.47
C LEU A 212 0.63 -3.10 -15.99
N LEU A 213 -0.55 -2.69 -16.49
CA LEU A 213 -0.79 -2.53 -17.92
C LEU A 213 -0.01 -1.36 -18.53
N GLN A 214 0.15 -0.26 -17.81
CA GLN A 214 0.88 0.91 -18.29
C GLN A 214 2.38 0.67 -18.38
N ASP A 215 2.97 -0.03 -17.40
CA ASP A 215 4.39 -0.36 -17.42
C ASP A 215 4.69 -1.43 -18.46
N ALA A 216 3.79 -2.40 -18.66
CA ALA A 216 3.85 -3.31 -19.80
C ALA A 216 3.90 -2.58 -21.13
N LYS A 217 3.00 -1.62 -21.31
CA LYS A 217 3.01 -0.75 -22.49
C LYS A 217 4.36 -0.03 -22.64
N LYS A 218 4.87 0.62 -21.59
CA LYS A 218 6.16 1.35 -21.65
C LYS A 218 7.30 0.42 -22.04
N LEU A 219 7.36 -0.77 -21.45
CA LEU A 219 8.38 -1.78 -21.74
C LEU A 219 8.32 -2.20 -23.22
N LEU A 220 7.12 -2.44 -23.75
CA LEU A 220 6.91 -2.82 -25.14
C LEU A 220 7.16 -1.66 -26.13
N GLU A 221 6.92 -0.40 -25.75
CA GLU A 221 7.24 0.76 -26.58
C GLU A 221 8.76 1.01 -26.65
N LEU A 222 9.48 0.81 -25.53
CA LEU A 222 10.95 0.84 -25.49
C LEU A 222 11.58 -0.36 -26.25
N GLU A 223 10.79 -1.39 -26.54
CA GLU A 223 11.25 -2.62 -27.17
C GLU A 223 11.76 -2.42 -28.60
N VAL A 224 11.31 -1.33 -29.25
CA VAL A 224 11.54 -1.02 -30.67
C VAL A 224 13.02 -0.72 -31.01
N ASP A 225 13.91 -0.49 -30.01
CA ASP A 225 15.30 -0.05 -30.27
C ASP A 225 16.47 -0.88 -29.69
N ARG A 226 16.31 -2.09 -29.07
CA ARG A 226 17.52 -2.81 -28.54
C ARG A 226 17.46 -4.32 -28.26
N GLN A 227 17.95 -5.16 -29.19
CA GLN A 227 18.44 -6.56 -29.01
C GLN A 227 17.76 -7.44 -27.93
N ALA A 228 16.90 -8.37 -28.37
CA ALA A 228 16.17 -9.36 -27.58
C ALA A 228 17.01 -10.21 -26.59
N GLU A 229 18.32 -10.42 -26.84
CA GLU A 229 19.19 -11.26 -26.00
C GLU A 229 19.63 -10.59 -24.68
N LEU A 230 19.83 -9.26 -24.66
CA LEU A 230 20.13 -8.53 -23.42
C LEU A 230 18.93 -8.50 -22.45
N ARG A 231 17.72 -8.71 -22.99
CA ARG A 231 16.44 -8.62 -22.26
C ARG A 231 16.05 -9.91 -21.56
N ALA A 232 16.29 -11.07 -22.18
CA ALA A 232 16.05 -12.36 -21.52
C ALA A 232 16.88 -12.50 -20.24
N THR A 233 18.13 -12.02 -20.27
CA THR A 233 19.05 -12.04 -19.13
C THR A 233 18.62 -11.06 -18.03
N GLN A 234 18.25 -9.82 -18.37
CA GLN A 234 17.78 -8.83 -17.38
C GLN A 234 16.44 -9.23 -16.74
N LEU A 235 15.50 -9.76 -17.53
CA LEU A 235 14.23 -10.26 -17.04
C LEU A 235 14.42 -11.49 -16.12
N GLN A 236 15.39 -12.36 -16.43
CA GLN A 236 15.71 -13.51 -15.59
C GLN A 236 16.39 -13.09 -14.27
N GLU A 237 17.28 -12.09 -14.32
CA GLU A 237 17.90 -11.52 -13.12
C GLU A 237 16.89 -10.78 -12.23
N GLU A 238 15.93 -10.07 -12.82
CA GLU A 238 14.81 -9.48 -12.06
C GLU A 238 13.93 -10.55 -11.45
N LYS A 239 13.58 -11.61 -12.19
CA LYS A 239 12.81 -12.76 -11.66
C LYS A 239 13.49 -13.46 -10.49
N GLU A 240 14.82 -13.63 -10.53
CA GLU A 240 15.60 -14.21 -9.43
C GLU A 240 15.65 -13.27 -8.22
N LYS A 241 15.84 -11.95 -8.44
CA LYS A 241 15.78 -10.94 -7.38
C LYS A 241 14.38 -10.85 -6.75
N GLU A 242 13.34 -10.93 -7.57
CA GLU A 242 11.93 -10.99 -7.17
C GLU A 242 11.63 -12.21 -6.30
N ARG A 243 12.18 -13.38 -6.66
CA ARG A 243 12.00 -14.61 -5.89
C ARG A 243 12.71 -14.57 -4.53
N GLY A 244 13.87 -13.91 -4.45
CA GLY A 244 14.55 -13.63 -3.17
C GLY A 244 13.78 -12.64 -2.29
N ARG A 245 13.19 -11.58 -2.88
CA ARG A 245 12.37 -10.59 -2.16
C ARG A 245 11.03 -11.13 -1.71
N LYS A 246 10.43 -12.05 -2.47
CA LYS A 246 9.17 -12.73 -2.10
C LYS A 246 9.27 -13.38 -0.71
N ASN A 247 10.44 -13.85 -0.29
CA ASN A 247 10.62 -14.44 1.04
C ASN A 247 10.75 -13.41 2.18
N ALA A 248 11.03 -12.14 1.86
CA ALA A 248 11.31 -11.10 2.84
C ALA A 248 10.09 -10.22 3.18
N VAL A 249 9.01 -10.26 2.39
CA VAL A 249 7.87 -9.32 2.48
C VAL A 249 6.53 -10.04 2.75
N LEU A 250 6.56 -11.30 3.19
CA LEU A 250 5.33 -12.08 3.41
C LEU A 250 4.62 -11.65 4.69
N PHE A 251 3.44 -11.07 4.52
CA PHE A 251 2.41 -10.98 5.54
C PHE A 251 1.63 -12.29 5.58
N GLY A 252 1.50 -12.87 6.77
CA GLY A 252 0.57 -13.96 6.99
C GLY A 252 0.93 -14.81 8.20
N SER A 253 -0.11 -15.26 8.91
CA SER A 253 -0.01 -16.42 9.79
C SER A 253 -0.27 -17.70 8.99
N ILE A 254 -0.02 -18.84 9.62
CA ILE A 254 -0.40 -20.16 9.10
C ILE A 254 -1.89 -20.20 8.69
N ASP A 255 -2.76 -19.47 9.41
CA ASP A 255 -4.21 -19.50 9.17
C ASP A 255 -4.65 -18.64 7.97
N THR A 256 -3.93 -17.56 7.67
CA THR A 256 -4.29 -16.63 6.59
C THR A 256 -3.61 -16.95 5.26
N PHE A 257 -2.53 -17.76 5.27
CA PHE A 257 -1.66 -17.98 4.12
C PHE A 257 -2.41 -18.48 2.88
N ASP A 258 -3.20 -19.56 3.02
CA ASP A 258 -3.94 -20.16 1.89
C ASP A 258 -4.96 -19.18 1.29
N SER A 259 -5.63 -18.39 2.14
CA SER A 259 -6.59 -17.37 1.70
C SER A 259 -5.91 -16.25 0.92
N ILE A 260 -4.70 -15.84 1.33
CA ILE A 260 -3.91 -14.83 0.63
C ILE A 260 -3.47 -15.38 -0.74
N CYS A 261 -2.91 -16.59 -0.78
CA CYS A 261 -2.48 -17.22 -2.04
C CYS A 261 -3.64 -17.38 -3.04
N GLY A 262 -4.82 -17.81 -2.58
CA GLY A 262 -6.00 -17.92 -3.44
C GLY A 262 -6.50 -16.60 -4.02
N LEU A 263 -6.20 -15.46 -3.39
CA LEU A 263 -6.47 -14.13 -3.95
C LEU A 263 -5.38 -13.69 -4.92
N GLU A 264 -4.11 -13.98 -4.63
CA GLU A 264 -2.99 -13.65 -5.51
C GLU A 264 -3.14 -14.32 -6.88
N GLU A 265 -3.63 -15.56 -6.93
CA GLU A 265 -3.84 -16.31 -8.18
C GLU A 265 -4.85 -15.64 -9.13
N LYS A 266 -5.75 -14.79 -8.61
CA LYS A 266 -6.78 -14.13 -9.43
C LYS A 266 -6.22 -13.02 -10.32
N VAL A 267 -5.04 -12.49 -10.00
CA VAL A 267 -4.44 -11.36 -10.73
C VAL A 267 -2.97 -11.64 -10.96
N SER A 268 -2.53 -11.57 -12.22
CA SER A 268 -1.11 -11.72 -12.54
C SER A 268 -0.27 -10.63 -11.87
N CYS A 269 0.93 -10.98 -11.41
CA CYS A 269 2.01 -10.04 -11.08
C CYS A 269 3.05 -9.91 -12.19
N VAL A 270 2.89 -10.67 -13.27
CA VAL A 270 3.78 -10.65 -14.42
C VAL A 270 3.24 -9.65 -15.44
N VAL A 271 4.17 -8.88 -16.01
CA VAL A 271 3.92 -7.90 -17.06
C VAL A 271 3.32 -8.61 -18.29
N PRO A 272 2.10 -8.22 -18.75
CA PRO A 272 1.48 -8.84 -19.92
C PRO A 272 2.20 -8.48 -21.22
N VAL A 273 2.34 -9.45 -22.13
CA VAL A 273 3.00 -9.25 -23.44
C VAL A 273 2.05 -9.32 -24.64
N ASN A 274 0.81 -9.74 -24.44
CA ASN A 274 -0.20 -9.89 -25.48
C ASN A 274 -1.58 -9.44 -25.01
N PHE A 275 -2.53 -9.38 -25.94
CA PHE A 275 -3.90 -8.94 -25.68
C PHE A 275 -4.62 -9.79 -24.64
N GLU A 276 -4.50 -11.12 -24.69
CA GLU A 276 -5.26 -12.00 -23.78
C GLU A 276 -4.79 -11.86 -22.33
N GLU A 277 -3.48 -11.77 -22.11
CA GLU A 277 -2.91 -11.50 -20.78
C GLU A 277 -3.32 -10.11 -20.26
N ALA A 278 -3.22 -9.08 -21.11
CA ALA A 278 -3.65 -7.72 -20.76
C ALA A 278 -5.15 -7.67 -20.46
N ARG A 279 -5.96 -8.42 -21.22
CA ARG A 279 -7.41 -8.54 -21.04
C ARG A 279 -7.76 -9.21 -19.71
N ALA A 280 -7.04 -10.24 -19.30
CA ALA A 280 -7.27 -10.89 -18.01
C ALA A 280 -7.10 -9.90 -16.84
N ILE A 281 -6.03 -9.09 -16.86
CA ILE A 281 -5.80 -8.04 -15.85
C ILE A 281 -6.88 -6.95 -15.94
N PHE A 282 -7.23 -6.52 -17.15
CA PHE A 282 -8.29 -5.54 -17.37
C PHE A 282 -9.63 -5.98 -16.79
N LEU A 283 -10.01 -7.25 -16.97
CA LEU A 283 -11.29 -7.77 -16.47
C LEU A 283 -11.37 -7.72 -14.95
N VAL A 284 -10.26 -8.01 -14.25
CA VAL A 284 -10.21 -7.85 -12.79
C VAL A 284 -10.35 -6.38 -12.41
N GLY A 285 -9.57 -5.49 -13.04
CA GLY A 285 -9.69 -4.05 -12.81
C GLY A 285 -11.09 -3.51 -13.06
N GLN A 286 -11.78 -3.99 -14.10
CA GLN A 286 -13.15 -3.61 -14.42
C GLN A 286 -14.16 -4.11 -13.38
N ALA A 287 -14.02 -5.35 -12.89
CA ALA A 287 -14.87 -5.88 -11.82
C ALA A 287 -14.76 -5.01 -10.55
N LEU A 288 -13.53 -4.65 -10.17
CA LEU A 288 -13.26 -3.77 -9.02
C LEU A 288 -13.78 -2.35 -9.23
N VAL A 289 -13.68 -1.80 -10.45
CA VAL A 289 -14.30 -0.52 -10.79
C VAL A 289 -15.81 -0.58 -10.60
N ASN A 290 -16.46 -1.64 -11.08
CA ASN A 290 -17.91 -1.77 -10.94
C ASN A 290 -18.30 -1.85 -9.46
N GLN A 291 -17.57 -2.62 -8.65
CA GLN A 291 -17.76 -2.67 -7.21
C GLN A 291 -17.60 -1.29 -6.56
N ALA A 292 -16.47 -0.61 -6.79
CA ALA A 292 -16.19 0.68 -6.17
C ALA A 292 -17.21 1.77 -6.56
N LYS A 293 -17.75 1.71 -7.78
CA LYS A 293 -18.78 2.65 -8.25
C LYS A 293 -20.10 2.53 -7.51
N GLU A 294 -20.47 1.35 -7.03
CA GLU A 294 -21.72 1.12 -6.27
C GLU A 294 -21.69 1.77 -4.89
N TYR A 295 -20.50 2.06 -4.36
CA TYR A 295 -20.35 2.70 -3.05
C TYR A 295 -19.96 4.17 -3.16
N PHE A 296 -19.01 4.48 -4.04
CA PHE A 296 -18.67 5.86 -4.39
C PHE A 296 -19.64 6.40 -5.43
N GLU A 297 -20.94 6.32 -5.17
CA GLU A 297 -21.94 6.92 -6.04
C GLU A 297 -21.79 8.46 -6.06
N MET A 298 -22.40 9.10 -7.05
CA MET A 298 -22.25 10.55 -7.26
C MET A 298 -22.81 11.39 -6.10
N ASP A 299 -23.73 10.85 -5.30
CA ASP A 299 -24.32 11.57 -4.18
C ASP A 299 -23.37 11.57 -2.96
N GLY A 300 -22.89 12.75 -2.57
CA GLY A 300 -21.97 12.93 -1.44
C GLY A 300 -20.49 12.58 -1.67
N ARG A 301 -20.10 11.84 -2.73
CA ARG A 301 -18.71 11.38 -2.98
C ARG A 301 -18.20 11.64 -4.39
N VAL A 302 -18.58 12.78 -4.95
CA VAL A 302 -18.33 13.11 -6.35
C VAL A 302 -16.85 13.03 -6.77
N THR A 303 -15.92 13.50 -5.94
CA THR A 303 -14.49 13.52 -6.31
C THR A 303 -13.98 12.09 -6.52
N ASP A 304 -14.30 11.18 -5.61
CA ASP A 304 -13.89 9.78 -5.67
C ASP A 304 -14.54 9.06 -6.86
N HIS A 305 -15.84 9.30 -7.11
CA HIS A 305 -16.54 8.75 -8.26
C HIS A 305 -15.85 9.14 -9.58
N ILE A 306 -15.48 10.42 -9.71
CA ILE A 306 -14.80 10.92 -10.90
C ILE A 306 -13.43 10.26 -11.08
N GLU A 307 -12.66 10.12 -10.02
CA GLU A 307 -11.35 9.45 -10.08
C GLU A 307 -11.48 7.99 -10.52
N ILE A 308 -12.47 7.27 -10.01
CA ILE A 308 -12.76 5.89 -10.43
C ILE A 308 -13.12 5.82 -11.92
N LEU A 309 -13.93 6.77 -12.44
CA LEU A 309 -14.24 6.83 -13.87
C LEU A 309 -13.02 7.16 -14.74
N GLN A 310 -12.12 8.01 -14.24
CA GLN A 310 -10.85 8.30 -14.92
C GLN A 310 -9.97 7.06 -14.99
N ASP A 311 -9.87 6.30 -13.89
CA ASP A 311 -9.13 5.05 -13.85
C ASP A 311 -9.74 4.00 -14.77
N HIS A 312 -11.07 3.89 -14.83
CA HIS A 312 -11.75 3.01 -15.79
C HIS A 312 -11.44 3.38 -17.24
N SER A 313 -11.47 4.69 -17.55
CA SER A 313 -11.08 5.18 -18.88
C SER A 313 -9.62 4.87 -19.19
N ALA A 314 -8.73 4.99 -18.20
CA ALA A 314 -7.31 4.68 -18.35
C ALA A 314 -7.06 3.16 -18.53
N LEU A 315 -7.83 2.29 -17.87
CA LEU A 315 -7.77 0.84 -18.08
C LEU A 315 -8.11 0.47 -19.53
N PHE A 316 -9.19 1.04 -20.08
CA PHE A 316 -9.53 0.85 -21.51
C PHE A 316 -8.43 1.39 -22.43
N LYS A 317 -7.80 2.52 -22.07
CA LYS A 317 -6.68 3.08 -22.86
C LYS A 317 -5.51 2.11 -22.88
N ALA A 318 -5.15 1.56 -21.72
CA ALA A 318 -4.03 0.66 -21.59
C ALA A 318 -4.29 -0.67 -22.33
N LEU A 319 -5.51 -1.22 -22.24
CA LEU A 319 -5.89 -2.43 -22.98
C LEU A 319 -5.86 -2.21 -24.50
N ALA A 320 -6.34 -1.07 -25.00
CA ALA A 320 -6.39 -0.77 -26.42
C ALA A 320 -5.00 -0.76 -27.10
N PHE A 321 -3.91 -0.59 -26.34
CA PHE A 321 -2.56 -0.69 -26.87
C PHE A 321 -2.22 -2.10 -27.38
N PHE A 322 -2.76 -3.14 -26.73
CA PHE A 322 -2.50 -4.54 -27.07
C PHE A 322 -3.44 -5.07 -28.16
N GLU A 323 -4.43 -4.28 -28.57
CA GLU A 323 -5.48 -4.73 -29.49
C GLU A 323 -5.13 -4.36 -30.94
N GLU A 324 -5.11 -5.38 -31.81
CA GLU A 324 -4.82 -5.22 -33.23
C GLU A 324 -6.08 -4.93 -34.05
N ASP A 325 -7.25 -5.37 -33.56
CA ASP A 325 -8.55 -5.10 -34.17
C ASP A 325 -8.95 -3.63 -33.96
N LEU A 326 -8.84 -2.85 -35.04
CA LEU A 326 -9.17 -1.43 -35.05
C LEU A 326 -10.65 -1.14 -34.71
N GLU A 327 -11.58 -2.04 -35.05
CA GLU A 327 -12.99 -1.87 -34.71
C GLU A 327 -13.20 -2.04 -33.20
N ARG A 328 -12.53 -3.04 -32.60
CA ARG A 328 -12.58 -3.24 -31.15
C ARG A 328 -11.90 -2.09 -30.41
N CYS A 329 -10.76 -1.60 -30.91
CA CYS A 329 -10.13 -0.36 -30.42
C CYS A 329 -11.11 0.82 -30.45
N CYS A 330 -11.79 1.07 -31.59
CA CYS A 330 -12.83 2.09 -31.69
C CYS A 330 -13.91 1.94 -30.61
N LYS A 331 -14.39 0.71 -30.36
CA LYS A 331 -15.39 0.45 -29.32
C LYS A 331 -14.85 0.77 -27.91
N MET A 332 -13.59 0.44 -27.62
CA MET A 332 -12.95 0.78 -26.34
C MET A 332 -12.82 2.31 -26.17
N HIS A 333 -12.31 3.03 -27.17
CA HIS A 333 -12.18 4.48 -27.11
C HIS A 333 -13.54 5.20 -27.06
N LYS A 334 -14.56 4.68 -27.74
CA LYS A 334 -15.94 5.16 -27.61
C LYS A 334 -16.47 4.97 -26.19
N ARG A 335 -16.18 3.84 -25.53
CA ARG A 335 -16.55 3.62 -24.13
C ARG A 335 -15.86 4.63 -23.20
N ARG A 336 -14.57 4.91 -23.43
CA ARG A 336 -13.82 5.94 -22.70
C ARG A 336 -14.46 7.32 -22.82
N TYR A 337 -14.86 7.71 -24.03
CA TYR A 337 -15.55 8.97 -24.30
C TYR A 337 -16.82 9.10 -23.44
N TYR A 338 -17.67 8.06 -23.40
CA TYR A 338 -18.89 8.09 -22.58
C TYR A 338 -18.60 8.17 -21.08
N LEU A 339 -17.64 7.39 -20.57
CA LEU A 339 -17.23 7.44 -19.17
C LEU A 339 -16.79 8.84 -18.76
N LEU A 340 -16.08 9.54 -19.65
CA LEU A 340 -15.55 10.88 -19.39
C LEU A 340 -16.53 12.02 -19.66
N ILE A 341 -17.61 11.81 -20.42
CA ILE A 341 -18.64 12.83 -20.68
C ILE A 341 -19.77 12.81 -19.67
N CYS A 342 -20.11 11.65 -19.10
CA CYS A 342 -20.99 11.60 -17.92
C CYS A 342 -20.51 12.54 -16.79
N ARG A 343 -19.22 12.90 -16.80
CA ARG A 343 -18.55 13.91 -15.96
C ARG A 343 -19.07 15.34 -16.05
N GLN A 344 -19.66 15.76 -17.17
CA GLN A 344 -19.94 17.17 -17.46
C GLN A 344 -21.39 17.58 -17.22
N LEU A 345 -22.33 16.63 -17.20
CA LEU A 345 -23.75 16.94 -17.16
C LEU A 345 -24.30 17.27 -15.76
N HIS A 346 -23.51 17.11 -14.68
CA HIS A 346 -24.08 17.12 -13.32
C HIS A 346 -23.34 17.92 -12.24
N LEU A 347 -22.29 18.72 -12.53
CA LEU A 347 -21.54 19.36 -11.43
C LEU A 347 -21.02 20.80 -11.63
N PRO A 348 -21.13 21.66 -10.59
CA PRO A 348 -20.42 22.94 -10.51
C PRO A 348 -18.97 22.69 -10.02
N LEU A 349 -18.07 22.23 -10.90
CA LEU A 349 -16.67 22.00 -10.53
C LEU A 349 -15.78 23.24 -10.75
N LYS A 350 -14.76 23.39 -9.89
CA LYS A 350 -13.67 24.38 -10.02
C LYS A 350 -13.05 24.35 -11.43
N ILE A 351 -12.88 25.53 -12.04
CA ILE A 351 -12.43 25.76 -13.43
C ILE A 351 -11.22 24.89 -13.84
N ASN A 352 -10.24 24.69 -12.96
CA ASN A 352 -9.03 23.92 -13.28
C ASN A 352 -9.28 22.42 -13.46
N ARG A 353 -10.21 21.83 -12.71
CA ARG A 353 -10.61 20.43 -12.92
C ARG A 353 -11.38 20.30 -14.23
N LEU A 354 -12.31 21.20 -14.54
CA LEU A 354 -13.00 21.21 -15.84
C LEU A 354 -12.01 21.23 -17.01
N LYS A 355 -10.97 22.08 -16.98
CA LYS A 355 -9.95 22.17 -18.04
C LYS A 355 -9.22 20.85 -18.29
N ALA A 356 -8.73 20.16 -17.24
CA ALA A 356 -8.06 18.87 -17.38
C ALA A 356 -8.99 17.81 -18.03
N ASN A 357 -10.29 17.92 -17.77
CA ASN A 357 -11.29 16.97 -18.23
C ASN A 357 -11.61 17.14 -19.70
N TYR A 358 -11.78 18.40 -20.12
CA TYR A 358 -11.93 18.76 -21.52
C TYR A 358 -10.72 18.32 -22.34
N LEU A 359 -9.51 18.52 -21.81
CA LEU A 359 -8.28 18.06 -22.47
C LEU A 359 -8.30 16.55 -22.69
N LEU A 360 -8.71 15.76 -21.68
CA LEU A 360 -8.78 14.31 -21.79
C LEU A 360 -9.81 13.85 -22.84
N ILE A 361 -10.96 14.52 -22.93
CA ILE A 361 -11.98 14.23 -23.95
C ILE A 361 -11.45 14.55 -25.36
N LEU A 362 -10.78 15.69 -25.53
CA LEU A 362 -10.15 16.06 -26.80
C LEU A 362 -9.11 15.02 -27.24
N VAL A 363 -8.29 14.53 -26.31
CA VAL A 363 -7.33 13.46 -26.58
C VAL A 363 -8.04 12.17 -27.02
N VAL A 364 -9.14 11.78 -26.37
CA VAL A 364 -9.93 10.60 -26.80
C VAL A 364 -10.53 10.80 -28.19
N LEU A 365 -11.05 11.99 -28.50
CA LEU A 365 -11.58 12.30 -29.82
C LEU A 365 -10.50 12.26 -30.90
N GLN A 366 -9.29 12.74 -30.60
CA GLN A 366 -8.15 12.67 -31.50
C GLN A 366 -7.71 11.23 -31.75
N GLU A 367 -7.63 10.40 -30.70
CA GLU A 367 -7.32 8.96 -30.81
C GLU A 367 -8.39 8.24 -31.67
N LEU A 368 -9.68 8.52 -31.44
CA LEU A 368 -10.79 7.98 -32.26
C LEU A 368 -10.68 8.41 -33.73
N TYR A 369 -10.43 9.69 -33.98
CA TYR A 369 -10.28 10.22 -35.34
C TYR A 369 -9.14 9.53 -36.09
N PHE A 370 -8.01 9.32 -35.42
CA PHE A 370 -6.86 8.62 -35.98
C PHE A 370 -7.24 7.19 -36.39
N ILE A 371 -7.83 6.40 -35.48
CA ILE A 371 -8.22 5.01 -35.75
C ILE A 371 -9.21 4.93 -36.91
N VAL A 372 -10.26 5.77 -36.90
CA VAL A 372 -11.28 5.79 -37.97
C VAL A 372 -10.66 6.17 -39.32
N SER A 373 -9.77 7.15 -39.35
CA SER A 373 -9.06 7.54 -40.58
C SER A 373 -8.19 6.39 -41.11
N THR A 374 -7.50 5.66 -40.25
CA THR A 374 -6.71 4.47 -40.63
C THR A 374 -7.58 3.37 -41.21
N ILE A 375 -8.74 3.08 -40.62
CA ILE A 375 -9.71 2.10 -41.15
C ILE A 375 -10.18 2.51 -42.54
N LEU A 376 -10.58 3.77 -42.72
CA LEU A 376 -11.05 4.29 -44.00
C LEU A 376 -9.97 4.19 -45.09
N MET A 377 -8.73 4.56 -44.77
CA MET A 377 -7.58 4.45 -45.68
C MET A 377 -7.28 3.00 -46.08
N ARG A 378 -7.33 2.06 -45.12
CA ARG A 378 -7.17 0.62 -45.42
C ARG A 378 -8.25 0.13 -46.38
N ASN A 379 -9.51 0.49 -46.13
CA ASN A 379 -10.63 0.10 -46.99
C ASN A 379 -10.52 0.68 -48.40
N MET A 380 -10.07 1.93 -48.54
CA MET A 380 -9.84 2.53 -49.87
C MET A 380 -8.68 1.88 -50.64
N ASN A 381 -7.61 1.46 -49.95
CA ASN A 381 -6.51 0.75 -50.58
C ASN A 381 -6.89 -0.67 -51.02
N ILE A 382 -7.76 -1.36 -50.27
CA ILE A 382 -8.31 -2.66 -50.67
C ILE A 382 -9.22 -2.53 -51.90
N SER A 383 -10.02 -1.46 -52.01
CA SER A 383 -10.85 -1.21 -53.20
C SER A 383 -10.05 -0.88 -54.47
N ASN A 384 -8.79 -0.45 -54.33
CA ASN A 384 -7.90 -0.10 -55.44
C ASN A 384 -6.90 -1.22 -55.80
N ALA A 385 -6.94 -2.38 -55.13
CA ALA A 385 -6.12 -3.51 -55.52
C ALA A 385 -6.55 -4.02 -56.92
N PRO A 386 -5.65 -4.11 -57.91
CA PRO A 386 -6.02 -4.58 -59.24
C PRO A 386 -6.57 -6.00 -59.13
N ARG A 387 -7.81 -6.20 -59.60
CA ARG A 387 -8.36 -7.54 -59.77
C ARG A 387 -7.43 -8.28 -60.73
N GLN A 388 -6.73 -9.30 -60.23
CA GLN A 388 -6.03 -10.24 -61.09
C GLN A 388 -7.09 -10.88 -61.99
N VAL A 389 -7.00 -10.55 -63.28
CA VAL A 389 -7.78 -11.13 -64.38
C VAL A 389 -7.08 -12.40 -64.84
#